data_AF-A0A2A2J846-F1
#
_entry.id   AF-A0A2A2J846-F1
#
_cell.length_a   1.000
_cell.length_b   1.000
_cell.length_c   1.000
_cell.angle_alpha   90.00
_cell.angle_beta   90.00
_cell.angle_gamma   90.00
#
_symmetry.space_group_name_H-M   'P 1'
#
loop_
_entity.id
_entity.type
_entity.pdbx_description
1 polymer ?
#
loop_
_entity_poly.entity_id
_entity_poly.type
_entity_poly.pdbx_seq_one_letter_code
_entity_poly.pdbx_strand_id
1 'polypeptide(L)'
;MILDELPLELMREVLLDLHTVDIIRTVKCTHRLYQFAKADGALSRRLQYRVLNVHLCLGETVYTKCDNPVLRLYLDAKFRRANDVRTRWKSSRFDFCFEGDCRSTHRNDQTPKIESCLLDHPSFFYDRHFLKLYEDGTKFDINNVSLDDAAINCAKLLNILMKFCVIRKLIMDLGNDHMWDKMNAFFNANPPNLRILQPCVSIPPRINLDDFLMGSIFSNGLAEISIGNEFQSIFADTYHHEVFRRIPSVSFYTMDLPYTYEDVFGFFKDTKKLSFHSETRILEEQICQIVQHFYEVKQNERVLEIQFDEDFLVKDFLTLIPEEAYSLHLVRSGIVGPEPETRTWAKMTDKFGGRWALVVIIVDDCWRFLHICSMKCFTEDYLFNLCDDLSCEQFNSDQFDFNQSDFGQSDSDSDSDSDSDSDPFYSDSDPSYSDSDPSYYDSDPSYYDSDPSVPDTSDSD
;
A
#
# COMPACT_ATOMS: atom_id res chain seq x y z
N MET A 1 36.41 -7.72 -8.92
CA MET A 1 35.10 -8.32 -8.53
C MET A 1 35.02 -9.66 -9.23
N ILE A 2 34.83 -10.78 -8.50
CA ILE A 2 35.00 -12.15 -9.04
C ILE A 2 34.15 -12.40 -10.30
N LEU A 3 32.95 -11.81 -10.37
CA LEU A 3 32.04 -11.91 -11.51
C LEU A 3 32.66 -11.43 -12.84
N ASP A 4 33.53 -10.43 -12.81
CA ASP A 4 34.16 -9.89 -14.02
C ASP A 4 35.23 -10.83 -14.59
N GLU A 5 35.66 -11.86 -13.87
CA GLU A 5 36.64 -12.84 -14.36
C GLU A 5 35.99 -14.13 -14.85
N LEU A 6 34.68 -14.29 -14.65
CA LEU A 6 33.95 -15.47 -15.06
C LEU A 6 33.70 -15.51 -16.58
N PRO A 7 33.63 -16.72 -17.17
CA PRO A 7 33.03 -16.95 -18.49
C PRO A 7 31.61 -16.36 -18.57
N LEU A 8 31.22 -15.90 -19.76
CA LEU A 8 29.95 -15.21 -19.96
C LEU A 8 28.74 -16.08 -19.58
N GLU A 9 28.84 -17.40 -19.80
CA GLU A 9 27.81 -18.37 -19.46
C GLU A 9 27.58 -18.45 -17.95
N LEU A 10 28.66 -18.57 -17.17
CA LEU A 10 28.58 -18.62 -15.71
C LEU A 10 28.14 -17.27 -15.13
N MET A 11 28.62 -16.17 -15.71
CA MET A 11 28.21 -14.82 -15.34
C MET A 11 26.70 -14.63 -15.56
N ARG A 12 26.16 -15.15 -16.68
CA ARG A 12 24.73 -15.14 -16.97
C ARG A 12 23.93 -15.90 -15.93
N GLU A 13 24.33 -17.14 -15.62
CA GLU A 13 23.63 -18.00 -14.67
C GLU A 13 23.60 -17.37 -13.27
N VAL A 14 24.74 -16.86 -12.81
CA VAL A 14 24.82 -16.19 -11.50
C VAL A 14 23.93 -14.95 -11.48
N LEU A 15 23.99 -14.09 -12.49
CA LEU A 15 23.17 -12.88 -12.54
C LEU A 15 21.67 -13.20 -12.66
N LEU A 16 21.28 -14.23 -13.41
CA LEU A 16 19.88 -14.62 -13.55
C LEU A 16 19.30 -15.22 -12.28
N ASP A 17 20.12 -15.73 -11.37
CA ASP A 17 19.63 -16.24 -10.09
C ASP A 17 19.38 -15.13 -9.06
N LEU A 18 20.04 -13.98 -9.20
CA LEU A 18 19.83 -12.82 -8.33
C LEU A 18 18.42 -12.23 -8.44
N HIS A 19 17.99 -11.48 -7.42
CA HIS A 19 16.78 -10.64 -7.49
C HIS A 19 17.01 -9.43 -8.40
N THR A 20 15.95 -8.89 -9.01
CA THR A 20 16.07 -7.78 -9.97
C THR A 20 16.79 -6.57 -9.36
N VAL A 21 16.53 -6.25 -8.09
CA VAL A 21 17.23 -5.21 -7.34
C VAL A 21 18.74 -5.47 -7.26
N ASP A 22 19.13 -6.70 -6.95
CA ASP A 22 20.54 -7.07 -6.80
C ASP A 22 21.24 -7.14 -8.15
N ILE A 23 20.54 -7.55 -9.22
CA ILE A 23 21.04 -7.44 -10.60
C ILE A 23 21.35 -5.97 -10.90
N ILE A 24 20.37 -5.08 -10.69
CA ILE A 24 20.52 -3.64 -10.97
C ILE A 24 21.74 -3.07 -10.26
N ARG A 25 21.92 -3.38 -8.96
CA ARG A 25 23.08 -2.93 -8.19
C ARG A 25 24.38 -3.53 -8.71
N THR A 26 24.39 -4.84 -8.96
CA THR A 26 25.59 -5.59 -9.38
C THR A 26 26.08 -5.15 -10.76
N VAL A 27 25.18 -4.99 -11.73
CA VAL A 27 25.58 -4.60 -13.10
C VAL A 27 26.07 -3.16 -13.17
N LYS A 28 25.67 -2.30 -12.23
CA LYS A 28 26.17 -0.92 -12.11
C LYS A 28 27.59 -0.84 -11.56
N CYS A 29 28.13 -1.91 -10.97
CA CYS A 29 29.47 -1.89 -10.40
C CYS A 29 30.57 -1.76 -11.47
N THR A 30 30.39 -2.34 -12.67
CA THR A 30 31.40 -2.25 -13.74
C THR A 30 30.75 -2.10 -15.12
N HIS A 31 31.41 -1.37 -16.02
CA HIS A 31 30.92 -1.15 -17.37
C HIS A 31 30.74 -2.46 -18.16
N ARG A 32 31.62 -3.45 -17.95
CA ARG A 32 31.53 -4.75 -18.63
C ARG A 32 30.25 -5.49 -18.26
N LEU A 33 29.90 -5.56 -16.97
CA LEU A 33 28.69 -6.23 -16.52
C LEU A 33 27.43 -5.54 -17.02
N TYR A 34 27.42 -4.21 -17.00
CA TYR A 34 26.32 -3.43 -17.55
C TYR A 34 26.11 -3.74 -19.05
N GLN A 35 27.17 -3.66 -19.86
CA GLN A 35 27.07 -3.94 -21.30
C GLN A 35 26.66 -5.39 -21.58
N PHE A 36 27.21 -6.34 -20.83
CA PHE A 36 26.81 -7.74 -20.94
C PHE A 36 25.33 -7.95 -20.64
N ALA A 37 24.85 -7.43 -19.51
CA ALA A 37 23.46 -7.58 -19.10
C ALA A 37 22.50 -6.87 -20.07
N LYS A 38 22.90 -5.74 -20.65
CA LYS A 38 22.14 -5.02 -21.69
C LYS A 38 22.06 -5.81 -23.00
N ALA A 39 23.14 -6.51 -23.37
CA ALA A 39 23.22 -7.32 -24.59
C ALA A 39 22.53 -8.69 -24.46
N ASP A 40 22.53 -9.30 -23.27
CA ASP A 40 21.81 -10.56 -23.04
C ASP A 40 20.30 -10.32 -22.97
N GLY A 41 19.54 -11.00 -23.82
CA GLY A 41 18.10 -10.77 -23.91
C GLY A 41 17.30 -11.06 -22.63
N ALA A 42 17.76 -11.97 -21.75
CA ALA A 42 17.05 -12.29 -20.51
C ALA A 42 17.39 -11.28 -19.41
N LEU A 43 18.66 -10.97 -19.22
CA LEU A 43 19.11 -9.96 -18.27
C LEU A 43 18.60 -8.57 -18.65
N SER A 44 18.61 -8.24 -19.94
CA SER A 44 18.12 -6.97 -20.46
C SER A 44 16.64 -6.76 -20.13
N ARG A 45 15.81 -7.81 -20.25
CA ARG A 45 14.40 -7.75 -19.80
C ARG A 45 14.27 -7.52 -18.29
N ARG A 46 15.11 -8.16 -17.47
CA ARG A 46 15.11 -7.93 -16.01
C ARG A 46 15.57 -6.51 -15.66
N LEU A 47 16.40 -5.89 -16.49
CA LEU A 47 16.83 -4.49 -16.34
C LEU A 47 15.76 -3.47 -16.77
N GLN A 48 14.61 -3.86 -17.33
CA GLN A 48 13.55 -2.93 -17.74
C GLN A 48 12.78 -2.27 -16.56
N TYR A 49 13.32 -2.29 -15.34
CA TYR A 49 12.77 -1.67 -14.12
C TYR A 49 11.24 -1.77 -14.02
N ARG A 50 10.76 -2.99 -13.82
CA ARG A 50 9.35 -3.27 -13.57
C ARG A 50 9.00 -2.84 -12.15
N VAL A 51 8.09 -1.88 -12.00
CA VAL A 51 7.65 -1.40 -10.69
C VAL A 51 6.24 -1.91 -10.41
N LEU A 52 6.04 -2.45 -9.20
CA LEU A 52 4.76 -3.00 -8.75
C LEU A 52 4.23 -2.30 -7.50
N ASN A 53 2.94 -2.03 -7.49
CA ASN A 53 2.17 -1.88 -6.26
C ASN A 53 1.33 -3.14 -6.10
N VAL A 54 1.55 -3.88 -5.03
CA VAL A 54 0.89 -5.15 -4.75
C VAL A 54 -0.09 -4.95 -3.60
N HIS A 55 -1.26 -5.56 -3.71
CA HIS A 55 -2.31 -5.58 -2.71
C HIS A 55 -2.74 -7.04 -2.52
N LEU A 56 -2.42 -7.57 -1.35
CA LEU A 56 -2.73 -8.93 -0.94
C LEU A 56 -3.97 -8.90 -0.06
N CYS A 57 -5.02 -9.64 -0.43
CA CYS A 57 -6.21 -9.78 0.38
C CYS A 57 -6.40 -11.24 0.80
N LEU A 58 -6.39 -11.51 2.11
CA LEU A 58 -6.50 -12.84 2.71
C LEU A 58 -7.82 -13.01 3.47
N GLY A 59 -8.85 -13.53 2.82
CA GLY A 59 -10.03 -14.03 3.53
C GLY A 59 -11.18 -13.05 3.66
N GLU A 60 -11.34 -12.13 2.70
CA GLU A 60 -12.58 -11.37 2.58
C GLU A 60 -13.73 -12.32 2.24
N THR A 61 -14.72 -12.41 3.12
CA THR A 61 -15.89 -13.27 2.90
C THR A 61 -16.90 -12.50 2.07
N VAL A 62 -17.18 -12.96 0.85
CA VAL A 62 -18.14 -12.33 -0.03
C VAL A 62 -19.33 -13.25 -0.25
N TYR A 63 -20.54 -12.73 -0.06
CA TYR A 63 -21.76 -13.43 -0.42
C TYR A 63 -21.89 -13.47 -1.94
N THR A 64 -21.92 -14.68 -2.48
CA THR A 64 -22.18 -14.90 -3.90
C THR A 64 -23.68 -15.07 -4.12
N LYS A 65 -24.13 -15.00 -5.39
CA LYS A 65 -25.52 -15.34 -5.77
C LYS A 65 -25.95 -16.77 -5.35
N CYS A 66 -25.02 -17.61 -4.91
CA CYS A 66 -25.30 -18.91 -4.32
C CYS A 66 -25.80 -18.84 -2.87
N ASP A 67 -25.92 -17.64 -2.27
CA ASP A 67 -26.18 -17.40 -0.83
C ASP A 67 -25.20 -18.08 0.14
N ASN A 68 -24.08 -18.59 -0.40
CA ASN A 68 -23.01 -19.17 0.39
C ASN A 68 -21.86 -18.17 0.52
N PRO A 69 -21.36 -17.93 1.73
CA PRO A 69 -20.16 -17.13 1.96
C PRO A 69 -18.96 -17.81 1.29
N VAL A 70 -18.28 -17.07 0.41
CA VAL A 70 -17.06 -17.51 -0.27
C VAL A 70 -15.89 -16.74 0.30
N LEU A 71 -14.90 -17.47 0.81
CA LEU A 71 -13.67 -16.88 1.33
C LEU A 71 -12.77 -16.51 0.14
N ARG A 72 -12.56 -15.21 -0.09
CA ARG A 72 -11.71 -14.73 -1.19
C ARG A 72 -10.25 -14.65 -0.76
N LEU A 73 -9.40 -15.26 -1.58
CA LEU A 73 -7.96 -15.04 -1.59
C LEU A 73 -7.58 -14.45 -2.95
N TYR A 74 -7.09 -13.21 -2.96
CA TYR A 74 -6.58 -12.63 -4.20
C TYR A 74 -5.33 -11.77 -4.00
N LEU A 75 -4.58 -11.64 -5.08
CA LEU A 75 -3.43 -10.77 -5.20
C LEU A 75 -3.69 -9.79 -6.34
N ASP A 76 -3.99 -8.55 -5.99
CA ASP A 76 -4.03 -7.45 -6.94
C ASP A 76 -2.64 -6.86 -7.09
N ALA A 77 -2.22 -6.62 -8.32
CA ALA A 77 -0.94 -5.98 -8.56
C ALA A 77 -1.06 -4.99 -9.72
N LYS A 78 -0.78 -3.74 -9.40
CA LYS A 78 -0.71 -2.62 -10.34
C LYS A 78 0.72 -2.52 -10.86
N PHE A 79 0.87 -2.50 -12.17
CA PHE A 79 2.14 -2.51 -12.87
C PHE A 79 2.43 -1.19 -13.59
N ARG A 80 3.70 -0.78 -13.58
CA ARG A 80 4.24 0.27 -14.46
C ARG A 80 5.71 0.00 -14.81
N ARG A 81 6.14 0.36 -16.02
CA ARG A 81 7.57 0.42 -16.37
C ARG A 81 8.16 1.72 -15.84
N ALA A 82 9.28 1.67 -15.12
CA ALA A 82 9.84 2.85 -14.44
C ALA A 82 10.16 4.01 -15.40
N ASN A 83 10.58 3.70 -16.64
CA ASN A 83 11.00 4.69 -17.62
C ASN A 83 9.83 5.30 -18.42
N ASP A 84 8.60 4.84 -18.19
CA ASP A 84 7.42 5.32 -18.91
C ASP A 84 6.46 6.05 -17.97
N VAL A 85 6.84 7.29 -17.64
CA VAL A 85 6.09 8.18 -16.73
C VAL A 85 4.67 8.49 -17.26
N ARG A 86 4.42 8.28 -18.57
CA ARG A 86 3.12 8.53 -19.21
C ARG A 86 2.20 7.31 -19.25
N THR A 87 2.71 6.11 -18.99
CA THR A 87 1.85 4.93 -18.90
C THR A 87 1.02 4.91 -17.63
N ARG A 88 -0.30 4.76 -17.81
CA ARG A 88 -1.23 4.46 -16.72
C ARG A 88 -0.84 3.13 -16.08
N TRP A 89 -1.05 3.03 -14.77
CA TRP A 89 -0.93 1.76 -14.07
C TRP A 89 -1.88 0.74 -14.68
N LYS A 90 -1.36 -0.42 -15.06
CA LYS A 90 -2.19 -1.54 -15.49
C LYS A 90 -2.44 -2.45 -14.29
N SER A 91 -3.70 -2.80 -14.06
CA SER A 91 -4.10 -3.62 -12.92
C SER A 91 -4.29 -5.06 -13.38
N SER A 92 -3.63 -5.98 -12.70
CA SER A 92 -3.82 -7.42 -12.86
C SER A 92 -4.24 -8.03 -11.53
N ARG A 93 -5.07 -9.07 -11.56
CA ARG A 93 -5.60 -9.75 -10.38
C ARG A 93 -5.35 -11.24 -10.49
N PHE A 94 -4.89 -11.87 -9.41
CA PHE A 94 -4.81 -13.31 -9.27
C PHE A 94 -5.80 -13.77 -8.22
N ASP A 95 -6.83 -14.50 -8.64
CA ASP A 95 -7.77 -15.12 -7.72
C ASP A 95 -7.33 -16.57 -7.44
N PHE A 96 -7.22 -16.92 -6.17
CA PHE A 96 -6.86 -18.27 -5.74
C PHE A 96 -8.12 -19.01 -5.32
N CYS A 97 -8.62 -19.86 -6.22
CA CYS A 97 -9.80 -20.68 -5.96
C CYS A 97 -9.40 -22.05 -5.44
N PHE A 98 -10.28 -22.67 -4.67
CA PHE A 98 -10.09 -24.02 -4.16
C PHE A 98 -11.35 -24.88 -4.34
N GLU A 99 -11.20 -26.19 -4.20
CA GLU A 99 -12.28 -27.15 -4.41
C GLU A 99 -13.41 -26.93 -3.39
N GLY A 100 -14.67 -26.90 -3.87
CA GLY A 100 -15.86 -26.63 -3.04
C GLY A 100 -16.30 -25.16 -2.99
N ASP A 101 -15.53 -24.24 -3.54
CA ASP A 101 -15.86 -22.81 -3.54
C ASP A 101 -16.92 -22.45 -4.61
N CYS A 102 -17.95 -21.64 -4.26
CA CYS A 102 -18.94 -21.20 -5.26
C CYS A 102 -18.27 -20.17 -6.19
N ARG A 103 -18.02 -20.58 -7.44
CA ARG A 103 -17.53 -19.68 -8.48
C ARG A 103 -18.59 -18.62 -8.77
N SER A 104 -18.42 -17.42 -8.25
CA SER A 104 -19.33 -16.31 -8.53
C SER A 104 -19.43 -16.07 -10.05
N THR A 105 -20.66 -15.92 -10.56
CA THR A 105 -21.00 -15.84 -12.00
C THR A 105 -20.55 -14.56 -12.71
N HIS A 106 -19.77 -13.69 -12.05
CA HIS A 106 -19.13 -12.53 -12.70
C HIS A 106 -17.79 -12.86 -13.38
N ARG A 107 -17.37 -14.13 -13.37
CA ARG A 107 -16.23 -14.57 -14.15
C ARG A 107 -16.66 -14.91 -15.56
N ASN A 108 -16.22 -14.10 -16.51
CA ASN A 108 -16.26 -14.47 -17.92
C ASN A 108 -15.48 -15.78 -18.10
N ASP A 109 -16.01 -16.73 -18.88
CA ASP A 109 -15.34 -18.00 -19.21
C ASP A 109 -13.98 -17.83 -19.91
N GLN A 110 -13.60 -16.58 -20.22
CA GLN A 110 -12.35 -16.19 -20.87
C GLN A 110 -11.19 -15.91 -19.90
N THR A 111 -11.39 -15.92 -18.58
CA THR A 111 -10.29 -15.72 -17.62
C THR A 111 -9.28 -16.87 -17.72
N PRO A 112 -7.99 -16.61 -18.03
CA PRO A 112 -6.98 -17.65 -18.10
C PRO A 112 -6.84 -18.40 -16.78
N LYS A 113 -6.86 -19.73 -16.86
CA LYS A 113 -6.66 -20.63 -15.72
C LYS A 113 -5.21 -21.07 -15.67
N ILE A 114 -4.60 -20.94 -14.50
CA ILE A 114 -3.25 -21.40 -14.22
C ILE A 114 -3.35 -22.58 -13.25
N GLU A 115 -2.72 -23.67 -13.61
CA GLU A 115 -2.54 -24.79 -12.69
C GLU A 115 -1.55 -24.38 -11.60
N SER A 116 -1.89 -24.63 -10.34
CA SER A 116 -1.06 -24.24 -9.18
C SER A 116 0.35 -24.85 -9.21
N CYS A 117 0.52 -26.05 -9.79
CA CYS A 117 1.83 -26.68 -9.97
C CYS A 117 2.79 -25.84 -10.81
N LEU A 118 2.28 -24.94 -11.67
CA LEU A 118 3.10 -24.01 -12.44
C LEU A 118 3.88 -23.04 -11.56
N LEU A 119 3.51 -22.85 -10.29
CA LEU A 119 4.22 -22.03 -9.31
C LEU A 119 5.45 -22.73 -8.71
N ASP A 120 5.62 -24.03 -8.96
CA ASP A 120 6.80 -24.80 -8.54
C ASP A 120 7.90 -24.85 -9.62
N HIS A 121 7.61 -24.32 -10.80
CA HIS A 121 8.55 -24.35 -11.92
C HIS A 121 9.67 -23.32 -11.78
N PRO A 122 10.82 -23.55 -12.45
CA PRO A 122 11.95 -22.64 -12.37
C PRO A 122 11.62 -21.25 -12.92
N SER A 123 12.31 -20.27 -12.36
CA SER A 123 12.05 -18.84 -12.55
C SER A 123 11.97 -18.37 -14.03
N PHE A 124 12.69 -19.02 -14.95
CA PHE A 124 12.70 -18.65 -16.37
C PHE A 124 11.35 -18.80 -17.09
N PHE A 125 10.44 -19.65 -16.59
CA PHE A 125 9.10 -19.80 -17.16
C PHE A 125 8.25 -18.53 -16.98
N TYR A 126 8.43 -17.82 -15.86
CA TYR A 126 7.62 -16.64 -15.55
C TYR A 126 8.01 -15.44 -16.41
N ASP A 127 9.30 -15.26 -16.73
CA ASP A 127 9.75 -14.08 -17.48
C ASP A 127 9.17 -14.03 -18.91
N ARG A 128 9.01 -15.18 -19.56
CA ARG A 128 8.52 -15.23 -20.96
C ARG A 128 7.00 -15.26 -21.10
N HIS A 129 6.31 -15.98 -20.22
CA HIS A 129 4.89 -16.28 -20.43
C HIS A 129 4.00 -15.54 -19.44
N PHE A 130 4.40 -15.53 -18.16
CA PHE A 130 3.55 -15.03 -17.10
C PHE A 130 3.61 -13.51 -16.98
N LEU A 131 4.83 -12.94 -16.97
CA LEU A 131 5.02 -11.50 -16.81
C LEU A 131 4.44 -10.70 -17.97
N LYS A 132 4.47 -11.23 -19.21
CA LYS A 132 3.89 -10.52 -20.36
C LYS A 132 2.38 -10.38 -20.24
N LEU A 133 1.66 -11.47 -19.96
CA LEU A 133 0.21 -11.45 -19.77
C LEU A 133 -0.18 -10.58 -18.57
N TYR A 134 0.64 -10.61 -17.53
CA TYR A 134 0.51 -9.76 -16.35
C TYR A 134 0.69 -8.26 -16.67
N GLU A 135 1.65 -7.91 -17.53
CA GLU A 135 1.86 -6.53 -18.01
C GLU A 135 0.69 -6.01 -18.86
N ASP A 136 -0.24 -6.86 -19.28
CA ASP A 136 -1.40 -6.48 -20.09
C ASP A 136 -2.68 -6.25 -19.28
N GLY A 137 -2.62 -6.37 -17.95
CA GLY A 137 -3.79 -6.14 -17.08
C GLY A 137 -4.72 -7.34 -16.99
N THR A 138 -4.19 -8.55 -17.20
CA THR A 138 -4.97 -9.79 -17.25
C THR A 138 -5.38 -10.22 -15.84
N LYS A 139 -6.61 -10.74 -15.72
CA LYS A 139 -7.08 -11.45 -14.51
C LYS A 139 -6.79 -12.93 -14.64
N PHE A 140 -6.43 -13.59 -13.55
CA PHE A 140 -6.01 -14.99 -13.56
C PHE A 140 -6.71 -15.78 -12.47
N ASP A 141 -7.10 -17.00 -12.80
CA ASP A 141 -7.65 -17.97 -11.84
C ASP A 141 -6.60 -19.05 -11.57
N ILE A 142 -6.18 -19.18 -10.31
CA ILE A 142 -5.29 -20.25 -9.87
C ILE A 142 -6.13 -21.27 -9.10
N ASN A 143 -6.20 -22.50 -9.61
CA ASN A 143 -6.95 -23.58 -8.95
C ASN A 143 -6.05 -24.31 -7.94
N ASN A 144 -6.56 -24.44 -6.72
CA ASN A 144 -5.90 -25.07 -5.58
C ASN A 144 -6.78 -26.22 -5.07
N VAL A 145 -6.16 -27.20 -4.41
CA VAL A 145 -6.90 -28.33 -3.84
C VAL A 145 -7.56 -27.93 -2.53
N SER A 146 -6.89 -27.11 -1.72
CA SER A 146 -7.37 -26.65 -0.42
C SER A 146 -7.10 -25.16 -0.19
N LEU A 147 -7.67 -24.62 0.89
CA LEU A 147 -7.38 -23.27 1.36
C LEU A 147 -5.89 -23.10 1.76
N ASP A 148 -5.31 -24.11 2.40
CA ASP A 148 -3.89 -24.11 2.78
C ASP A 148 -3.00 -24.03 1.52
N ASP A 149 -3.33 -24.81 0.50
CA ASP A 149 -2.60 -24.78 -0.79
C ASP A 149 -2.75 -23.41 -1.46
N ALA A 150 -3.93 -22.82 -1.40
CA ALA A 150 -4.20 -21.49 -1.94
C ALA A 150 -3.32 -20.43 -1.26
N ALA A 151 -3.25 -20.44 0.07
CA ALA A 151 -2.39 -19.53 0.83
C ALA A 151 -0.90 -19.71 0.48
N ILE A 152 -0.41 -20.96 0.45
CA ILE A 152 0.98 -21.27 0.10
C ILE A 152 1.30 -20.83 -1.33
N ASN A 153 0.41 -21.11 -2.28
CA ASN A 153 0.60 -20.73 -3.69
C ASN A 153 0.56 -19.21 -3.88
N CYS A 154 -0.24 -18.50 -3.10
CA CYS A 154 -0.20 -17.04 -3.06
C CYS A 154 1.16 -16.52 -2.58
N ALA A 155 1.69 -17.10 -1.49
CA ALA A 155 3.02 -16.74 -1.00
C ALA A 155 4.14 -17.04 -2.01
N LYS A 156 4.07 -18.19 -2.71
CA LYS A 156 4.98 -18.53 -3.82
C LYS A 156 4.93 -17.49 -4.93
N LEU A 157 3.72 -17.12 -5.39
CA LEU A 157 3.55 -16.13 -6.44
C LEU A 157 4.12 -14.77 -6.02
N LEU A 158 3.87 -14.34 -4.79
CA LEU A 158 4.44 -13.10 -4.26
C LEU A 158 5.98 -13.14 -4.28
N ASN A 159 6.60 -14.23 -3.80
CA ASN A 159 8.05 -14.43 -3.85
C ASN A 159 8.61 -14.40 -5.29
N ILE A 160 7.92 -15.01 -6.24
CA ILE A 160 8.27 -14.95 -7.66
C ILE A 160 8.24 -13.49 -8.15
N LEU A 161 7.15 -12.76 -7.89
CA LEU A 161 7.04 -11.35 -8.26
C LEU A 161 8.16 -10.50 -7.64
N MET A 162 8.52 -10.74 -6.39
CA MET A 162 9.65 -10.06 -5.71
C MET A 162 11.02 -10.39 -6.35
N LYS A 163 11.16 -11.55 -6.99
CA LYS A 163 12.38 -11.89 -7.74
C LYS A 163 12.47 -11.08 -9.01
N PHE A 164 11.37 -10.92 -9.74
CA PHE A 164 11.37 -10.31 -11.08
C PHE A 164 11.13 -8.81 -11.12
N CYS A 165 10.46 -8.25 -10.11
CA CYS A 165 10.01 -6.87 -10.11
C CYS A 165 10.51 -6.12 -8.87
N VAL A 166 10.59 -4.80 -8.99
CA VAL A 166 10.79 -3.89 -7.86
C VAL A 166 9.43 -3.58 -7.28
N ILE A 167 9.11 -4.14 -6.12
CA ILE A 167 7.90 -3.76 -5.39
C ILE A 167 8.14 -2.38 -4.79
N ARG A 168 7.21 -1.45 -5.02
CA ARG A 168 7.21 -0.09 -4.47
C ARG A 168 6.27 0.03 -3.28
N LYS A 169 5.12 -0.63 -3.34
CA LYS A 169 4.13 -0.66 -2.26
C LYS A 169 3.61 -2.09 -2.13
N LEU A 170 3.55 -2.61 -0.92
CA LEU A 170 2.85 -3.85 -0.59
C LEU A 170 1.79 -3.50 0.44
N ILE A 171 0.53 -3.63 0.07
CA ILE A 171 -0.63 -3.51 0.95
C ILE A 171 -1.06 -4.92 1.32
N MET A 172 -1.27 -5.19 2.59
CA MET A 172 -1.78 -6.47 3.07
C MET A 172 -3.04 -6.25 3.86
N ASP A 173 -4.15 -6.74 3.32
CA ASP A 173 -5.45 -6.80 3.98
C ASP A 173 -5.67 -8.21 4.43
N LEU A 174 -5.49 -8.43 5.71
CA LEU A 174 -5.60 -9.74 6.28
C LEU A 174 -7.02 -9.85 6.84
N GLY A 175 -7.65 -11.01 6.72
CA GLY A 175 -8.99 -11.29 7.26
C GLY A 175 -9.09 -12.67 7.89
N ASN A 176 -8.01 -13.46 7.81
CA ASN A 176 -7.98 -14.85 8.24
C ASN A 176 -6.58 -15.24 8.75
N ASP A 177 -6.46 -15.43 10.07
CA ASP A 177 -5.18 -15.73 10.74
C ASP A 177 -4.58 -17.05 10.27
N HIS A 178 -5.41 -18.06 10.06
CA HIS A 178 -4.95 -19.38 9.60
C HIS A 178 -4.27 -19.29 8.23
N MET A 179 -4.79 -18.47 7.32
CA MET A 179 -4.14 -18.22 6.03
C MET A 179 -2.81 -17.49 6.20
N TRP A 180 -2.78 -16.48 7.09
CA TRP A 180 -1.54 -15.78 7.40
C TRP A 180 -0.49 -16.73 7.98
N ASP A 181 -0.84 -17.60 8.92
CA ASP A 181 0.09 -18.56 9.52
C ASP A 181 0.74 -19.46 8.47
N LYS A 182 -0.05 -19.93 7.49
CA LYS A 182 0.46 -20.74 6.37
C LYS A 182 1.41 -19.95 5.50
N MET A 183 1.09 -18.69 5.18
CA MET A 183 1.97 -17.81 4.40
C MET A 183 3.23 -17.43 5.18
N ASN A 184 3.11 -17.10 6.46
CA ASN A 184 4.21 -16.71 7.33
C ASN A 184 5.19 -17.88 7.51
N ALA A 185 4.70 -19.10 7.70
CA ALA A 185 5.54 -20.30 7.72
C ALA A 185 6.32 -20.47 6.41
N PHE A 186 5.68 -20.23 5.27
CA PHE A 186 6.36 -20.25 3.96
C PHE A 186 7.41 -19.16 3.85
N PHE A 187 7.13 -17.91 4.24
CA PHE A 187 8.09 -16.82 4.21
C PHE A 187 9.25 -17.05 5.18
N ASN A 188 9.01 -17.63 6.35
CA ASN A 188 10.09 -17.97 7.28
C ASN A 188 11.04 -19.04 6.70
N ALA A 189 10.51 -20.00 5.94
CA ALA A 189 11.33 -20.98 5.22
C ALA A 189 11.97 -20.41 3.94
N ASN A 190 11.35 -19.40 3.32
CA ASN A 190 11.73 -18.80 2.04
C ASN A 190 11.65 -17.27 2.12
N PRO A 191 12.56 -16.61 2.89
CA PRO A 191 12.43 -15.19 3.19
C PRO A 191 12.47 -14.33 1.93
N PRO A 192 11.46 -13.48 1.70
CA PRO A 192 11.44 -12.57 0.56
C PRO A 192 12.57 -11.53 0.65
N ASN A 193 13.08 -11.10 -0.50
CA ASN A 193 14.07 -10.02 -0.54
C ASN A 193 13.39 -8.65 -0.41
N LEU A 194 13.20 -8.21 0.83
CA LEU A 194 12.51 -6.96 1.17
C LEU A 194 13.44 -5.79 1.46
N ARG A 195 14.71 -5.85 1.06
CA ARG A 195 15.74 -4.85 1.40
C ARG A 195 15.43 -3.40 0.98
N ILE A 196 14.40 -3.18 0.17
CA ILE A 196 13.98 -1.85 -0.32
C ILE A 196 12.54 -1.51 0.11
N LEU A 197 11.78 -2.46 0.62
CA LEU A 197 10.34 -2.30 0.84
C LEU A 197 9.98 -2.36 2.31
N GLN A 198 9.24 -1.36 2.77
CA GLN A 198 8.50 -1.39 4.01
C GLN A 198 7.00 -1.56 3.66
N PRO A 199 6.34 -2.63 4.10
CA PRO A 199 4.94 -2.86 3.76
C PRO A 199 3.98 -1.92 4.51
N CYS A 200 2.83 -1.70 3.89
CA CYS A 200 1.63 -1.11 4.48
C CYS A 200 0.69 -2.26 4.86
N VAL A 201 0.18 -2.28 6.09
CA VAL A 201 -0.63 -3.41 6.57
C VAL A 201 -1.94 -2.90 7.15
N SER A 202 -3.05 -3.52 6.76
CA SER A 202 -4.33 -3.44 7.46
C SER A 202 -4.57 -4.74 8.22
N ILE A 203 -4.63 -4.65 9.55
CA ILE A 203 -4.73 -5.80 10.44
C ILE A 203 -6.19 -5.94 10.90
N PRO A 204 -6.85 -7.08 10.61
CA PRO A 204 -8.17 -7.37 11.08
C PRO A 204 -8.11 -7.76 12.56
N PRO A 205 -9.25 -7.69 13.26
CA PRO A 205 -9.31 -7.90 14.70
C PRO A 205 -8.83 -9.26 15.25
N ARG A 206 -8.61 -10.27 14.41
CA ARG A 206 -8.36 -11.65 14.85
C ARG A 206 -6.88 -12.04 14.88
N ILE A 207 -6.01 -11.27 14.21
CA ILE A 207 -4.59 -11.64 14.08
C ILE A 207 -3.85 -11.44 15.41
N ASN A 208 -3.09 -12.45 15.83
CA ASN A 208 -2.12 -12.28 16.91
C ASN A 208 -1.03 -11.30 16.47
N LEU A 209 -1.07 -10.09 17.02
CA LEU A 209 -0.20 -9.00 16.62
C LEU A 209 1.28 -9.26 16.95
N ASP A 210 1.57 -9.96 18.06
CA ASP A 210 2.94 -10.31 18.45
C ASP A 210 3.57 -11.24 17.41
N ASP A 211 2.89 -12.34 17.09
CA ASP A 211 3.35 -13.32 16.10
C ASP A 211 3.44 -12.69 14.70
N PHE A 212 2.50 -11.79 14.39
CA PHE A 212 2.46 -11.08 13.13
C PHE A 212 3.68 -10.17 12.95
N LEU A 213 3.94 -9.27 13.90
CA LEU A 213 5.04 -8.30 13.83
C LEU A 213 6.42 -8.96 13.88
N MET A 214 6.52 -10.17 14.44
CA MET A 214 7.74 -10.99 14.44
C MET A 214 8.00 -11.73 13.10
N GLY A 215 7.07 -11.66 12.14
CA GLY A 215 7.22 -12.30 10.83
C GLY A 215 8.46 -11.82 10.07
N SER A 216 9.17 -12.75 9.41
CA SER A 216 10.40 -12.43 8.64
C SER A 216 10.21 -11.37 7.55
N ILE A 217 8.98 -11.28 7.03
CA ILE A 217 8.54 -10.29 6.05
C ILE A 217 8.57 -8.84 6.60
N PHE A 218 8.64 -8.65 7.92
CA PHE A 218 8.70 -7.33 8.57
C PHE A 218 10.06 -6.98 9.14
N SER A 219 11.10 -7.75 8.82
CA SER A 219 12.47 -7.54 9.33
C SER A 219 13.04 -6.14 9.07
N ASN A 220 12.55 -5.41 8.05
CA ASN A 220 12.95 -4.03 7.74
C ASN A 220 11.97 -2.96 8.27
N GLY A 221 11.02 -3.36 9.13
CA GLY A 221 9.96 -2.51 9.66
C GLY A 221 8.77 -2.31 8.73
N LEU A 222 7.77 -1.58 9.22
CA LEU A 222 6.54 -1.22 8.50
C LEU A 222 6.59 0.24 8.05
N ALA A 223 6.01 0.52 6.89
CA ALA A 223 5.78 1.90 6.44
C ALA A 223 4.49 2.45 7.05
N GLU A 224 3.49 1.58 7.15
CA GLU A 224 2.15 1.92 7.59
C GLU A 224 1.47 0.73 8.26
N ILE A 225 0.68 1.00 9.28
CA ILE A 225 -0.17 0.03 9.96
C ILE A 225 -1.55 0.63 10.25
N SER A 226 -2.59 -0.13 9.94
CA SER A 226 -4.00 0.16 10.22
C SER A 226 -4.57 -0.92 11.14
N ILE A 227 -5.20 -0.53 12.24
CA ILE A 227 -5.64 -1.42 13.33
C ILE A 227 -7.13 -1.19 13.64
N GLY A 228 -7.95 -2.24 13.69
CA GLY A 228 -9.39 -2.18 13.97
C GLY A 228 -9.82 -2.40 15.44
N ASN A 229 -11.12 -2.24 15.72
CA ASN A 229 -11.75 -2.17 17.06
C ASN A 229 -11.48 -3.29 18.07
N GLU A 230 -11.34 -4.56 17.68
CA GLU A 230 -11.26 -5.65 18.67
C GLU A 230 -9.89 -5.75 19.38
N PHE A 231 -8.94 -4.86 19.06
CA PHE A 231 -7.60 -4.79 19.67
C PHE A 231 -7.51 -3.90 20.93
N GLN A 232 -8.63 -3.49 21.54
CA GLN A 232 -8.61 -2.59 22.71
C GLN A 232 -7.73 -3.09 23.88
N SER A 233 -7.57 -4.41 24.03
CA SER A 233 -6.69 -5.02 25.05
C SER A 233 -5.20 -4.80 24.80
N ILE A 234 -4.78 -4.52 23.56
CA ILE A 234 -3.38 -4.33 23.15
C ILE A 234 -2.79 -3.03 23.74
N PHE A 235 -3.62 -2.02 23.95
CA PHE A 235 -3.18 -0.72 24.48
C PHE A 235 -2.91 -0.70 25.99
N ALA A 236 -3.17 -1.80 26.68
CA ALA A 236 -2.68 -2.00 28.04
C ALA A 236 -1.19 -2.39 28.06
N ASP A 237 -0.63 -2.81 26.92
CA ASP A 237 0.74 -3.29 26.81
C ASP A 237 1.70 -2.23 26.22
N THR A 238 2.64 -1.81 27.06
CA THR A 238 3.72 -0.88 26.68
C THR A 238 4.58 -1.34 25.50
N TYR A 239 4.69 -2.65 25.23
CA TYR A 239 5.49 -3.17 24.13
C TYR A 239 4.97 -2.70 22.76
N HIS A 240 3.65 -2.77 22.55
CA HIS A 240 3.02 -2.40 21.29
C HIS A 240 3.16 -0.90 20.99
N HIS A 241 3.14 -0.05 22.03
CA HIS A 241 3.36 1.39 21.86
C HIS A 241 4.75 1.70 21.30
N GLU A 242 5.78 0.98 21.78
CA GLU A 242 7.15 1.13 21.29
C GLU A 242 7.30 0.66 19.84
N VAL A 243 6.54 -0.36 19.43
CA VAL A 243 6.53 -0.78 18.02
C VAL A 243 5.87 0.28 17.16
N PHE A 244 4.65 0.73 17.50
CA PHE A 244 3.92 1.72 16.71
C PHE A 244 4.65 3.07 16.62
N ARG A 245 5.37 3.47 17.66
CA ARG A 245 6.25 4.66 17.67
C ARG A 245 7.29 4.68 16.55
N ARG A 246 7.73 3.52 16.09
CA ARG A 246 8.75 3.39 15.04
C ARG A 246 8.15 3.36 13.64
N ILE A 247 6.83 3.22 13.54
CA ILE A 247 6.11 3.13 12.27
C ILE A 247 5.77 4.55 11.79
N PRO A 248 6.14 4.94 10.55
CA PRO A 248 5.89 6.29 10.06
C PRO A 248 4.42 6.68 9.95
N SER A 249 3.54 5.74 9.60
CA SER A 249 2.10 5.94 9.44
C SER A 249 1.32 4.96 10.32
N VAL A 250 0.47 5.45 11.21
CA VAL A 250 -0.34 4.63 12.11
C VAL A 250 -1.78 5.10 12.05
N SER A 251 -2.70 4.19 11.79
CA SER A 251 -4.14 4.46 11.74
C SER A 251 -4.89 3.51 12.67
N PHE A 252 -5.81 4.05 13.46
CA PHE A 252 -6.69 3.29 14.33
C PHE A 252 -8.12 3.47 13.86
N TYR A 253 -8.82 2.36 13.60
CA TYR A 253 -10.17 2.30 13.07
C TYR A 253 -11.13 1.68 14.05
N THR A 254 -12.30 2.30 14.15
CA THR A 254 -13.39 1.92 15.03
C THR A 254 -12.97 1.75 16.51
N MET A 255 -11.91 2.45 16.94
CA MET A 255 -11.28 2.24 18.25
C MET A 255 -11.42 3.42 19.19
N ASP A 256 -11.94 3.14 20.38
CA ASP A 256 -11.79 4.02 21.53
C ASP A 256 -10.41 3.82 22.14
N LEU A 257 -9.54 4.80 21.95
CA LEU A 257 -8.23 4.76 22.57
C LEU A 257 -8.36 5.04 24.07
N PRO A 258 -7.75 4.23 24.96
CA PRO A 258 -7.79 4.44 26.41
C PRO A 258 -6.90 5.62 26.86
N TYR A 259 -6.55 6.52 25.92
CA TYR A 259 -5.58 7.59 26.10
C TYR A 259 -6.29 8.93 26.21
N THR A 260 -5.72 9.81 27.03
CA THR A 260 -6.03 11.23 26.90
C THR A 260 -5.43 11.79 25.61
N TYR A 261 -5.87 12.97 25.16
CA TYR A 261 -5.24 13.62 24.00
C TYR A 261 -3.74 13.91 24.25
N GLU A 262 -3.33 14.15 25.50
CA GLU A 262 -1.94 14.38 25.88
C GLU A 262 -1.09 13.12 25.70
N ASP A 263 -1.63 11.98 26.10
CA ASP A 263 -1.00 10.66 25.92
C ASP A 263 -0.80 10.37 24.43
N VAL A 264 -1.81 10.61 23.60
CA VAL A 264 -1.73 10.43 22.13
C VAL A 264 -0.57 11.24 21.55
N PHE A 265 -0.45 12.53 21.90
CA PHE A 265 0.63 13.37 21.40
C PHE A 265 2.00 13.02 21.97
N GLY A 266 2.06 12.53 23.21
CA GLY A 266 3.30 12.06 23.82
C GLY A 266 3.78 10.73 23.23
N PHE A 267 2.86 9.78 23.00
CA PHE A 267 3.15 8.47 22.44
C PHE A 267 3.57 8.57 20.97
N PHE A 268 2.83 9.32 20.14
CA PHE A 268 3.03 9.37 18.69
C PHE A 268 3.72 10.66 18.21
N LYS A 269 4.56 11.29 19.04
CA LYS A 269 5.24 12.55 18.71
C LYS A 269 6.13 12.49 17.45
N ASP A 270 6.70 11.32 17.17
CA ASP A 270 7.64 11.08 16.07
C ASP A 270 6.97 10.41 14.85
N THR A 271 5.68 10.08 14.96
CA THR A 271 4.88 9.50 13.87
C THR A 271 4.58 10.57 12.82
N LYS A 272 4.82 10.25 11.55
CA LYS A 272 4.65 11.20 10.43
C LYS A 272 3.19 11.35 10.01
N LYS A 273 2.41 10.28 10.04
CA LYS A 273 0.97 10.29 9.78
C LYS A 273 0.27 9.50 10.87
N LEU A 274 -0.71 10.12 11.52
CA LEU A 274 -1.48 9.52 12.59
C LEU A 274 -2.96 9.71 12.29
N SER A 275 -3.73 8.64 12.26
CA SER A 275 -5.17 8.68 11.94
C SER A 275 -5.99 8.04 13.06
N PHE A 276 -7.03 8.72 13.52
CA PHE A 276 -7.94 8.25 14.56
C PHE A 276 -9.37 8.23 14.06
N HIS A 277 -9.90 7.03 13.92
CA HIS A 277 -11.26 6.75 13.49
C HIS A 277 -11.93 6.08 14.69
N SER A 278 -12.49 6.89 15.58
CA SER A 278 -13.03 6.46 16.88
C SER A 278 -14.49 6.05 16.76
N GLU A 279 -14.91 5.00 17.48
CA GLU A 279 -16.33 4.65 17.61
C GLU A 279 -17.05 5.63 18.56
N THR A 280 -16.37 6.09 19.61
CA THR A 280 -16.90 7.16 20.47
C THR A 280 -16.81 8.52 19.80
N ARG A 281 -17.86 9.30 19.99
CA ARG A 281 -17.96 10.69 19.57
C ARG A 281 -16.87 11.52 20.23
N ILE A 282 -15.89 11.93 19.45
CA ILE A 282 -14.95 12.97 19.86
C ILE A 282 -15.72 14.29 19.84
N LEU A 283 -15.85 14.92 21.01
CA LEU A 283 -16.60 16.17 21.17
C LEU A 283 -15.83 17.33 20.55
N GLU A 284 -16.55 18.36 20.08
CA GLU A 284 -15.99 19.59 19.53
C GLU A 284 -14.91 20.19 20.44
N GLU A 285 -15.17 20.27 21.75
CA GLU A 285 -14.27 20.83 22.75
C GLU A 285 -12.92 20.09 22.78
N GLN A 286 -12.91 18.77 22.59
CA GLN A 286 -11.69 17.96 22.56
C GLN A 286 -10.90 18.24 21.27
N ILE A 287 -11.59 18.40 20.14
CA ILE A 287 -10.95 18.76 18.88
C ILE A 287 -10.35 20.17 18.95
N CYS A 288 -11.06 21.13 19.56
CA CYS A 288 -10.54 22.48 19.81
C CYS A 288 -9.26 22.45 20.67
N GLN A 289 -9.21 21.62 21.72
CA GLN A 289 -8.00 21.42 22.54
C GLN A 289 -6.84 20.83 21.72
N ILE A 290 -7.12 19.88 20.83
CA ILE A 290 -6.12 19.32 19.92
C ILE A 290 -5.56 20.39 18.99
N VAL A 291 -6.43 21.21 18.37
CA VAL A 291 -6.02 22.30 17.50
C VAL A 291 -5.20 23.35 18.28
N GLN A 292 -5.63 23.69 19.50
CA GLN A 292 -4.86 24.54 20.41
C GLN A 292 -3.48 23.97 20.70
N HIS A 293 -3.36 22.67 20.95
CA HIS A 293 -2.06 22.04 21.19
C HIS A 293 -1.12 22.15 19.98
N PHE A 294 -1.63 22.05 18.74
CA PHE A 294 -0.83 22.33 17.53
C PHE A 294 -0.35 23.78 17.45
N TYR A 295 -1.14 24.73 17.97
CA TYR A 295 -0.76 26.14 18.02
C TYR A 295 0.26 26.44 19.15
N GLU A 296 0.09 25.83 20.32
CA GLU A 296 0.86 26.17 21.53
C GLU A 296 2.15 25.37 21.71
N VAL A 297 2.22 24.16 21.16
CA VAL A 297 3.35 23.25 21.32
C VAL A 297 4.04 23.05 19.98
N LYS A 298 5.37 23.15 19.97
CA LYS A 298 6.18 22.97 18.77
C LYS A 298 6.03 21.54 18.24
N GLN A 299 5.46 21.41 17.05
CA GLN A 299 5.27 20.12 16.39
C GLN A 299 6.37 19.87 15.34
N ASN A 300 6.69 18.59 15.14
CA ASN A 300 7.45 18.13 13.98
C ASN A 300 6.53 18.08 12.75
N GLU A 301 7.12 18.05 11.55
CA GLU A 301 6.35 17.89 10.31
C GLU A 301 5.58 16.56 10.32
N ARG A 302 4.25 16.64 10.42
CA ARG A 302 3.37 15.49 10.47
C ARG A 302 1.99 15.78 9.90
N VAL A 303 1.21 14.72 9.78
CA VAL A 303 -0.20 14.68 9.40
C VAL A 303 -0.98 14.04 10.54
N LEU A 304 -2.09 14.67 10.91
CA LEU A 304 -3.06 14.13 11.86
C LEU A 304 -4.44 14.10 11.20
N GLU A 305 -5.12 12.98 11.29
CA GLU A 305 -6.48 12.78 10.82
C GLU A 305 -7.36 12.29 11.97
N ILE A 306 -8.54 12.89 12.12
CA ILE A 306 -9.48 12.58 13.21
C ILE A 306 -10.88 12.48 12.62
N GLN A 307 -11.54 11.34 12.78
CA GLN A 307 -12.95 11.15 12.45
C GLN A 307 -13.85 11.77 13.51
N PHE A 308 -14.95 12.39 13.08
CA PHE A 308 -16.01 12.88 13.95
C PHE A 308 -17.38 12.79 13.27
N ASP A 309 -18.45 12.78 14.06
CA ASP A 309 -19.82 12.51 13.56
C ASP A 309 -20.60 13.78 13.21
N GLU A 310 -20.32 14.91 13.84
CA GLU A 310 -21.15 16.12 13.75
C GLU A 310 -20.77 17.03 12.57
N ASP A 311 -21.68 17.92 12.17
CA ASP A 311 -21.50 18.89 11.06
C ASP A 311 -20.66 20.11 11.46
N PHE A 312 -19.46 19.87 12.00
CA PHE A 312 -18.54 20.94 12.33
C PHE A 312 -17.84 21.50 11.09
N LEU A 313 -17.72 22.82 11.05
CA LEU A 313 -16.91 23.53 10.08
C LEU A 313 -15.52 23.79 10.67
N VAL A 314 -14.52 23.95 9.80
CA VAL A 314 -13.13 24.25 10.24
C VAL A 314 -13.05 25.44 11.20
N LYS A 315 -13.91 26.45 11.03
CA LYS A 315 -13.95 27.64 11.90
C LYS A 315 -14.32 27.31 13.35
N ASP A 316 -15.11 26.26 13.57
CA ASP A 316 -15.63 25.89 14.88
C ASP A 316 -14.47 25.35 15.75
N PHE A 317 -13.50 24.67 15.11
CA PHE A 317 -12.27 24.19 15.75
C PHE A 317 -11.22 25.26 16.04
N LEU A 318 -11.40 26.49 15.55
CA LEU A 318 -10.44 27.59 15.69
C LEU A 318 -10.81 28.56 16.82
N THR A 319 -11.85 28.27 17.59
CA THR A 319 -12.36 29.13 18.67
C THR A 319 -11.33 29.44 19.76
N LEU A 320 -10.36 28.55 19.98
CA LEU A 320 -9.27 28.72 20.96
C LEU A 320 -7.99 29.32 20.34
N ILE A 321 -7.99 29.63 19.04
CA ILE A 321 -6.85 30.17 18.32
C ILE A 321 -7.03 31.68 18.13
N PRO A 322 -6.00 32.52 18.38
CA PRO A 322 -6.09 33.96 18.10
C PRO A 322 -6.44 34.23 16.63
N GLU A 323 -7.34 35.17 16.37
CA GLU A 323 -7.82 35.48 15.02
C GLU A 323 -6.69 35.91 14.07
N GLU A 324 -5.64 36.55 14.59
CA GLU A 324 -4.46 36.93 13.84
C GLU A 324 -3.56 35.75 13.42
N ALA A 325 -3.74 34.58 14.06
CA ALA A 325 -2.91 33.40 13.84
C ALA A 325 -3.45 32.47 12.75
N TYR A 326 -4.64 32.75 12.18
CA TYR A 326 -5.18 31.95 11.08
C TYR A 326 -5.85 32.77 9.98
N SER A 327 -6.01 32.15 8.81
CA SER A 327 -6.80 32.68 7.70
C SER A 327 -7.69 31.58 7.12
N LEU A 328 -8.98 31.90 6.95
CA LEU A 328 -9.94 31.02 6.31
C LEU A 328 -9.90 31.18 4.79
N HIS A 329 -9.97 30.04 4.10
CA HIS A 329 -9.94 29.95 2.66
C HIS A 329 -11.14 29.15 2.17
N LEU A 330 -11.80 29.65 1.12
CA LEU A 330 -12.87 28.95 0.43
C LEU A 330 -12.34 28.32 -0.85
N VAL A 331 -12.64 27.04 -1.04
CA VAL A 331 -12.39 26.31 -2.27
C VAL A 331 -13.73 25.84 -2.81
N ARG A 332 -13.99 26.15 -4.09
CA ARG A 332 -15.13 25.60 -4.80
C ARG A 332 -14.75 24.21 -5.30
N SER A 333 -15.52 23.20 -4.91
CA SER A 333 -15.44 21.87 -5.51
C SER A 333 -15.63 21.98 -7.03
N GLY A 334 -14.74 21.33 -7.79
CA GLY A 334 -14.83 21.25 -9.26
C GLY A 334 -15.84 20.22 -9.76
N ILE A 335 -16.56 19.53 -8.85
CA ILE A 335 -17.51 18.48 -9.19
C ILE A 335 -18.73 19.12 -9.85
N VAL A 336 -19.05 18.66 -11.07
CA VAL A 336 -20.19 19.09 -11.88
C VAL A 336 -21.48 18.52 -11.27
N GLY A 337 -21.96 19.19 -10.21
CA GLY A 337 -23.30 19.03 -9.64
C GLY A 337 -24.08 20.35 -9.70
N PRO A 338 -25.39 20.36 -9.44
CA PRO A 338 -26.22 21.56 -9.50
C PRO A 338 -25.86 22.62 -8.45
N GLU A 339 -25.17 22.25 -7.37
CA GLU A 339 -24.61 23.18 -6.38
C GLU A 339 -23.14 22.79 -6.09
N PRO A 340 -22.15 23.67 -6.34
CA PRO A 340 -20.76 23.40 -6.03
C PRO A 340 -20.55 23.44 -4.51
N GLU A 341 -20.17 22.31 -3.91
CA GLU A 341 -19.76 22.28 -2.50
C GLU A 341 -18.64 23.29 -2.25
N THR A 342 -18.91 24.24 -1.35
CA THR A 342 -17.89 25.15 -0.84
C THR A 342 -17.19 24.48 0.33
N ARG A 343 -15.97 23.98 0.10
CA ARG A 343 -15.11 23.48 1.17
C ARG A 343 -14.35 24.65 1.78
N THR A 344 -14.39 24.76 3.10
CA THR A 344 -13.62 25.78 3.83
C THR A 344 -12.43 25.10 4.48
N TRP A 345 -11.24 25.65 4.30
CA TRP A 345 -10.04 25.21 5.02
C TRP A 345 -9.37 26.40 5.69
N ALA A 346 -8.56 26.14 6.70
CA ALA A 346 -7.84 27.18 7.42
C ALA A 346 -6.34 26.98 7.31
N LYS A 347 -5.64 28.09 7.10
CA LYS A 347 -4.21 28.17 7.27
C LYS A 347 -3.93 28.73 8.65
N MET A 348 -3.26 27.98 9.50
CA MET A 348 -2.89 28.38 10.85
C MET A 348 -1.37 28.55 10.97
N THR A 349 -0.91 29.54 11.73
CA THR A 349 0.50 29.72 12.10
C THR A 349 0.64 29.50 13.59
N ASP A 350 1.50 28.57 14.01
CA ASP A 350 1.75 28.28 15.43
C ASP A 350 2.61 29.34 16.11
N LYS A 351 2.72 29.29 17.45
CA LYS A 351 3.54 30.24 18.25
C LYS A 351 5.04 30.24 17.89
N PHE A 352 5.50 29.24 17.15
CA PHE A 352 6.89 29.05 16.73
C PHE A 352 7.12 29.37 15.25
N GLY A 353 6.10 29.85 14.53
CA GLY A 353 6.16 30.19 13.11
C GLY A 353 5.99 29.02 12.15
N GLY A 354 5.64 27.82 12.65
CA GLY A 354 5.23 26.70 11.83
C GLY A 354 3.88 26.97 11.18
N ARG A 355 3.68 26.47 9.95
CA ARG A 355 2.46 26.72 9.16
C ARG A 355 1.72 25.42 8.93
N TRP A 356 0.42 25.44 9.21
CA TRP A 356 -0.46 24.28 9.22
C TRP A 356 -1.68 24.53 8.35
N ALA A 357 -2.16 23.49 7.68
CA ALA A 357 -3.46 23.45 7.02
C ALA A 357 -4.41 22.58 7.84
N LEU A 358 -5.61 23.11 8.10
CA LEU A 358 -6.72 22.42 8.73
C LEU A 358 -7.85 22.31 7.70
N VAL A 359 -8.29 21.09 7.44
CA VAL A 359 -9.30 20.79 6.43
C VAL A 359 -10.33 19.85 7.03
N VAL A 360 -11.61 20.17 6.87
CA VAL A 360 -12.70 19.20 7.09
C VAL A 360 -13.00 18.52 5.76
N ILE A 361 -12.96 17.20 5.77
CA ILE A 361 -13.19 16.34 4.61
C ILE A 361 -14.44 15.53 4.90
N ILE A 362 -15.34 15.48 3.91
CA ILE A 362 -16.56 14.68 3.97
C ILE A 362 -16.42 13.58 2.91
N VAL A 363 -16.63 12.34 3.32
CA VAL A 363 -16.59 11.14 2.48
C VAL A 363 -17.94 10.43 2.56
N ASP A 364 -18.52 10.12 1.41
CA ASP A 364 -19.76 9.35 1.24
C ASP A 364 -20.97 9.82 2.09
N ASP A 365 -21.07 11.14 2.30
CA ASP A 365 -22.10 11.84 3.11
C ASP A 365 -22.23 11.41 4.58
N CYS A 366 -21.46 10.40 5.01
CA CYS A 366 -21.58 9.78 6.33
C CYS A 366 -20.34 10.03 7.20
N TRP A 367 -19.16 10.20 6.61
CA TRP A 367 -17.91 10.27 7.36
C TRP A 367 -17.25 11.63 7.25
N ARG A 368 -16.92 12.23 8.39
CA ARG A 368 -16.26 13.53 8.46
C ARG A 368 -14.92 13.39 9.15
N PHE A 369 -13.90 14.01 8.56
CA PHE A 369 -12.53 13.96 9.03
C PHE A 369 -11.97 15.36 9.19
N LEU A 370 -11.30 15.61 10.31
CA LEU A 370 -10.43 16.76 10.49
C LEU A 370 -9.03 16.34 10.12
N HIS A 371 -8.49 16.97 9.09
CA HIS A 371 -7.13 16.74 8.63
C HIS A 371 -6.26 17.95 8.96
N ILE A 372 -5.26 17.77 9.82
CA ILE A 372 -4.27 18.77 10.21
C ILE A 372 -2.92 18.35 9.65
N CYS A 373 -2.32 19.17 8.79
CA CYS A 373 -1.03 18.85 8.18
C CYS A 373 -0.12 20.06 8.06
N SER A 374 1.19 19.81 8.03
CA SER A 374 2.17 20.85 7.71
C SER A 374 1.93 21.40 6.30
N MET A 375 2.02 22.71 6.12
CA MET A 375 1.92 23.36 4.81
C MET A 375 2.99 22.91 3.80
N LYS A 376 4.02 22.18 4.24
CA LYS A 376 4.99 21.52 3.34
C LYS A 376 4.42 20.26 2.69
N CYS A 377 3.50 19.57 3.36
CA CYS A 377 2.82 18.38 2.88
C CYS A 377 1.52 18.72 2.14
N PHE A 378 0.99 19.93 2.34
CA PHE A 378 -0.24 20.41 1.73
C PHE A 378 -0.01 20.87 0.28
N THR A 379 -0.81 20.35 -0.65
CA THR A 379 -0.92 20.88 -2.03
C THR A 379 -2.39 21.20 -2.30
N GLU A 380 -2.71 22.22 -3.09
CA GLU A 380 -4.13 22.52 -3.38
C GLU A 380 -4.81 21.36 -4.14
N ASP A 381 -4.05 20.64 -4.98
CA ASP A 381 -4.49 19.40 -5.64
C ASP A 381 -4.86 18.29 -4.63
N TYR A 382 -4.28 18.32 -3.42
CA TYR A 382 -4.59 17.40 -2.33
C TYR A 382 -6.07 17.50 -1.92
N LEU A 383 -6.65 18.70 -1.91
CA LEU A 383 -8.07 18.91 -1.56
C LEU A 383 -9.03 18.24 -2.54
N PHE A 384 -8.60 18.07 -3.80
CA PHE A 384 -9.40 17.46 -4.86
C PHE A 384 -9.22 15.95 -4.93
N ASN A 385 -8.02 15.43 -4.61
CA ASN A 385 -7.70 13.99 -4.70
C ASN A 385 -8.01 13.18 -3.42
N LEU A 386 -8.27 13.84 -2.29
CA LEU A 386 -8.55 13.17 -1.02
C LEU A 386 -9.79 12.26 -1.04
N CYS A 387 -10.81 12.59 -1.83
CA CYS A 387 -12.00 11.73 -1.98
C CYS A 387 -11.68 10.45 -2.77
N ASP A 388 -10.80 10.54 -3.79
CA ASP A 388 -10.47 9.38 -4.63
C ASP A 388 -9.56 8.38 -3.89
N ASP A 389 -8.61 8.86 -3.08
CA ASP A 389 -7.71 7.99 -2.31
C ASP A 389 -8.39 7.33 -1.09
N LEU A 390 -9.37 7.99 -0.45
CA LEU A 390 -10.15 7.42 0.67
C LEU A 390 -11.23 6.44 0.19
N SER A 391 -11.76 6.61 -1.02
CA SER A 391 -12.77 5.70 -1.62
C SER A 391 -12.26 4.27 -1.89
N CYS A 392 -10.96 4.01 -1.71
CA CYS A 392 -10.38 2.67 -1.80
C CYS A 392 -10.35 1.91 -0.47
N GLU A 393 -10.69 2.53 0.66
CA GLU A 393 -10.98 1.83 1.92
C GLU A 393 -12.48 1.53 2.00
N GLN A 394 -12.94 0.63 1.12
CA GLN A 394 -14.29 0.12 1.12
C GLN A 394 -14.49 -0.75 2.38
N PHE A 395 -14.78 -0.13 3.52
CA PHE A 395 -15.40 -0.82 4.65
C PHE A 395 -16.79 -1.29 4.19
N ASN A 396 -16.86 -2.54 3.74
CA ASN A 396 -18.13 -3.25 3.62
C ASN A 396 -18.62 -3.64 5.02
N SER A 397 -19.12 -2.65 5.76
CA SER A 397 -19.95 -2.88 6.94
C SER A 397 -21.13 -1.93 6.86
N ASP A 398 -22.20 -2.37 6.19
CA ASP A 398 -23.51 -2.48 6.83
C ASP A 398 -24.54 -3.15 5.93
N GLN A 399 -25.50 -3.76 6.63
CA GLN A 399 -26.57 -4.65 6.19
C GLN A 399 -27.40 -4.07 5.04
N PHE A 400 -27.52 -4.82 3.95
CA PHE A 400 -28.59 -4.60 2.97
C PHE A 400 -29.84 -5.37 3.41
N ASP A 401 -30.71 -4.70 4.16
CA ASP A 401 -32.12 -5.07 4.26
C ASP A 401 -32.82 -4.78 2.91
N PHE A 402 -32.91 -5.79 2.05
CA PHE A 402 -33.78 -5.72 0.87
C PHE A 402 -35.21 -6.02 1.30
N ASN A 403 -35.98 -4.96 1.55
CA ASN A 403 -37.43 -5.07 1.48
C ASN A 403 -37.90 -5.04 0.02
N GLN A 404 -38.68 -6.07 -0.28
CA GLN A 404 -39.35 -6.36 -1.54
C GLN A 404 -40.19 -5.18 -2.05
N SER A 405 -40.19 -5.00 -3.37
CA SER A 405 -41.36 -4.52 -4.13
C SER A 405 -41.23 -4.95 -5.59
N ASP A 406 -42.18 -5.79 -5.98
CA ASP A 406 -42.44 -6.31 -7.31
C ASP A 406 -42.77 -5.24 -8.38
N PHE A 407 -42.82 -5.75 -9.63
CA PHE A 407 -43.35 -5.19 -10.88
C PHE A 407 -42.34 -4.38 -11.73
N GLY A 408 -42.18 -4.63 -13.03
CA GLY A 408 -42.93 -5.51 -13.92
C GLY A 408 -42.15 -5.79 -15.22
N GLN A 409 -42.58 -6.88 -15.82
CA GLN A 409 -42.15 -7.43 -17.09
C GLN A 409 -42.24 -6.40 -18.23
N SER A 410 -41.31 -6.48 -19.18
CA SER A 410 -41.59 -6.25 -20.60
C SER A 410 -40.50 -6.92 -21.44
N ASP A 411 -40.92 -7.99 -22.10
CA ASP A 411 -40.24 -8.63 -23.23
C ASP A 411 -40.15 -7.65 -24.41
N SER A 412 -39.10 -7.74 -25.21
CA SER A 412 -39.16 -7.60 -26.67
C SER A 412 -37.86 -8.09 -27.31
N ASP A 413 -38.06 -8.99 -28.27
CA ASP A 413 -37.12 -9.78 -29.04
C ASP A 413 -36.28 -8.98 -30.06
N SER A 414 -35.30 -9.71 -30.65
CA SER A 414 -34.81 -9.62 -32.05
C SER A 414 -33.99 -8.35 -32.42
N ASP A 415 -32.87 -8.38 -33.15
CA ASP A 415 -32.42 -9.28 -34.20
C ASP A 415 -30.88 -9.32 -34.30
N SER A 416 -30.44 -10.41 -34.93
CA SER A 416 -29.16 -10.66 -35.58
C SER A 416 -28.70 -9.54 -36.53
N ASP A 417 -27.39 -9.31 -36.60
CA ASP A 417 -26.68 -9.36 -37.89
C ASP A 417 -25.16 -9.53 -37.70
N SER A 418 -24.66 -10.54 -38.40
CA SER A 418 -23.27 -10.87 -38.67
C SER A 418 -22.68 -9.90 -39.69
N ASP A 419 -21.41 -9.50 -39.53
CA ASP A 419 -20.52 -9.26 -40.67
C ASP A 419 -19.03 -9.22 -40.29
N SER A 420 -18.25 -9.60 -41.29
CA SER A 420 -16.93 -10.22 -41.27
C SER A 420 -15.71 -9.30 -41.11
N ASP A 421 -14.63 -9.93 -40.63
CA ASP A 421 -13.21 -9.83 -41.03
C ASP A 421 -12.66 -8.50 -41.59
N SER A 422 -11.59 -8.00 -40.94
CA SER A 422 -10.34 -7.58 -41.61
C SER A 422 -9.25 -7.26 -40.57
N ASP A 423 -8.21 -8.09 -40.54
CA ASP A 423 -6.92 -7.78 -39.91
C ASP A 423 -6.16 -6.69 -40.69
N PRO A 424 -5.39 -5.81 -40.01
CA PRO A 424 -4.24 -5.16 -40.62
C PRO A 424 -2.93 -5.57 -39.95
N PHE A 425 -2.04 -6.13 -40.79
CA PHE A 425 -0.61 -6.26 -40.55
C PHE A 425 0.01 -4.90 -40.18
N TYR A 426 0.79 -4.85 -39.10
CA TYR A 426 1.73 -3.75 -38.84
C TYR A 426 3.17 -4.25 -38.86
N SER A 427 3.96 -3.55 -39.67
CA SER A 427 5.37 -3.78 -39.94
C SER A 427 6.24 -3.21 -38.83
N ASP A 428 7.27 -3.97 -38.46
CA ASP A 428 8.32 -3.57 -37.52
C ASP A 428 9.09 -2.35 -38.05
N SER A 429 9.19 -1.31 -37.24
CA SER A 429 10.14 -0.21 -37.41
C SER A 429 10.55 0.27 -36.02
N ASP A 430 11.73 -0.16 -35.57
CA ASP A 430 12.35 0.27 -34.31
C ASP A 430 12.66 1.78 -34.33
N PRO A 431 12.25 2.56 -33.31
CA PRO A 431 12.82 3.87 -33.08
C PRO A 431 14.00 3.78 -32.09
N SER A 432 15.11 4.38 -32.50
CA SER A 432 16.32 4.62 -31.70
C SER A 432 16.02 5.35 -30.39
N TYR A 433 16.40 4.76 -29.25
CA TYR A 433 16.30 5.37 -27.92
C TYR A 433 17.43 6.39 -27.70
N SER A 434 17.05 7.60 -27.27
CA SER A 434 17.97 8.62 -26.75
C SER A 434 18.07 8.48 -25.23
N ASP A 435 19.31 8.42 -24.73
CA ASP A 435 19.63 8.30 -23.32
C ASP A 435 19.19 9.54 -22.52
N SER A 436 18.46 9.31 -21.44
CA SER A 436 18.24 10.30 -20.38
C SER A 436 18.13 9.55 -19.07
N ASP A 437 19.27 9.37 -18.40
CA ASP A 437 19.35 8.82 -17.06
C ASP A 437 18.79 9.83 -16.03
N PRO A 438 17.94 9.42 -15.08
CA PRO A 438 17.68 10.19 -13.87
C PRO A 438 18.69 9.79 -12.78
N SER A 439 19.47 10.77 -12.31
CA SER A 439 20.34 10.64 -11.12
C SER A 439 19.52 10.57 -9.83
N TYR A 440 19.69 9.51 -9.04
CA TYR A 440 19.22 9.46 -7.66
C TYR A 440 20.34 9.92 -6.72
N TYR A 441 19.99 10.80 -5.79
CA TYR A 441 20.83 11.22 -4.66
C TYR A 441 20.91 10.07 -3.63
N ASP A 442 22.08 9.46 -3.49
CA ASP A 442 22.44 8.67 -2.31
C ASP A 442 22.79 9.64 -1.18
N SER A 443 22.12 9.50 -0.04
CA SER A 443 22.60 10.06 1.23
C SER A 443 23.25 8.91 2.00
N ASP A 444 24.58 8.82 1.94
CA ASP A 444 25.36 7.89 2.75
C ASP A 444 25.27 8.28 4.24
N PRO A 445 25.14 7.31 5.17
CA PRO A 445 25.34 7.57 6.59
C PRO A 445 26.84 7.60 6.91
N SER A 446 27.34 8.75 7.37
CA SER A 446 28.71 8.89 7.87
C SER A 446 28.89 8.09 9.17
N TYR A 447 29.75 7.08 9.13
CA TYR A 447 30.30 6.41 10.31
C TYR A 447 31.18 7.39 11.09
N TYR A 448 30.84 7.65 12.36
CA TYR A 448 31.78 8.23 13.32
C TYR A 448 32.54 7.10 14.02
N ASP A 449 33.81 6.94 13.67
CA ASP A 449 34.79 6.26 14.50
C ASP A 449 35.05 7.13 15.74
N SER A 450 34.89 6.55 16.93
CA SER A 450 35.37 7.14 18.17
C SER A 450 36.22 6.10 18.87
N ASP A 451 37.53 6.21 18.64
CA ASP A 451 38.56 5.50 19.40
C ASP A 451 38.46 5.89 20.89
N PRO A 452 38.50 4.94 21.84
CA PRO A 452 38.58 5.24 23.26
C PRO A 452 40.02 5.58 23.66
N SER A 453 40.23 6.83 24.06
CA SER A 453 41.46 7.30 24.71
C SER A 453 41.70 6.57 26.04
N VAL A 454 42.83 5.88 26.15
CA VAL A 454 43.36 5.31 27.40
C VAL A 454 43.88 6.44 28.31
N PRO A 455 43.51 6.50 29.59
CA PRO A 455 44.17 7.40 30.54
C PRO A 455 45.48 6.80 31.06
N ASP A 456 46.57 7.54 30.86
CA ASP A 456 47.85 7.37 31.55
C ASP A 456 47.65 7.51 33.06
N THR A 457 47.99 6.47 33.82
CA THR A 457 48.24 6.57 35.25
C THR A 457 49.71 6.27 35.51
N SER A 458 50.51 7.34 35.60
CA SER A 458 51.83 7.31 36.20
C SER A 458 51.80 7.99 37.57
N ASP A 459 52.26 7.23 38.55
CA ASP A 459 52.99 7.63 39.75
C ASP A 459 52.23 8.11 40.99
N SER A 460 52.15 7.19 41.95
CA SER A 460 52.55 7.42 43.34
C SER A 460 53.09 6.10 43.93
N ASP A 461 54.35 6.18 44.39
CA ASP A 461 55.23 5.21 45.09
C ASP A 461 56.21 4.35 44.28
#